data_AF-A0A0D6LGI0-F1
#
_entry.id   AF-A0A0D6LGI0-F1
#
_cell.length_a   1.000
_cell.length_b   1.000
_cell.length_c   1.000
_cell.angle_alpha   90.00
_cell.angle_beta   90.00
_cell.angle_gamma   90.00
#
_symmetry.space_group_name_H-M   'P 1'
#
loop_
_entity.id
_entity.type
_entity.pdbx_description
1 polymer ?
#
loop_
_entity_poly.entity_id
_entity_poly.type
_entity_poly.pdbx_seq_one_letter_code
_entity_poly.pdbx_strand_id
1 'polypeptide(L)'
;MVPFIFCSSHQAPLMLSSAVDLLFVLTCPIRYRAIRTLPYVTGLCIPAGIYSLVVIVFGWIMVNDDLLEFCNPLVGTHPLVLSWWIMTNIAINICILITYMIALAVLKSKAVYSEYHGVTRRLSNYYVCFWRSSDYRRAFKEQLNILLCKRVLLDGTQPNQYQSVCNRRQLI
;
A
#
# COMPACT_ATOMS: atom_id res chain seq x y z
N MET A 1 0.94 -10.96 -19.04
CA MET A 1 1.05 -9.82 -18.11
C MET A 1 -0.01 -9.80 -17.00
N VAL A 2 -1.28 -10.15 -17.29
CA VAL A 2 -2.41 -10.01 -16.36
C VAL A 2 -2.20 -10.62 -14.97
N PRO A 3 -1.63 -11.84 -14.82
CA PRO A 3 -1.42 -12.43 -13.49
C PRO A 3 -0.45 -11.61 -12.62
N PHE A 4 0.58 -11.03 -13.22
CA PHE A 4 1.53 -10.18 -12.51
C PHE A 4 0.86 -8.88 -12.02
N ILE A 5 0.10 -8.21 -12.90
CA ILE A 5 -0.63 -6.97 -12.56
C ILE A 5 -1.66 -7.23 -11.46
N PHE A 6 -2.35 -8.37 -11.53
CA PHE A 6 -3.28 -8.80 -10.50
C PHE A 6 -2.59 -8.92 -9.15
N CYS A 7 -1.54 -9.74 -9.07
CA CYS A 7 -0.83 -10.02 -7.82
C CYS A 7 -0.18 -8.76 -7.22
N SER A 8 0.46 -7.92 -8.04
CA SER A 8 1.08 -6.67 -7.59
C SER A 8 0.05 -5.68 -7.05
N SER A 9 -1.11 -5.58 -7.69
CA SER A 9 -2.20 -4.71 -7.22
C SER A 9 -2.92 -5.28 -6.00
N HIS A 10 -2.93 -6.61 -5.86
CA HIS A 10 -3.60 -7.31 -4.76
C HIS A 10 -2.82 -7.22 -3.45
N GLN A 11 -1.50 -7.02 -3.53
CA GLN A 11 -0.59 -7.04 -2.39
C GLN A 11 -0.95 -5.99 -1.32
N ALA A 12 -1.08 -4.72 -1.68
CA ALA A 12 -1.32 -3.65 -0.70
C ALA A 12 -2.71 -3.75 -0.01
N PRO A 13 -3.83 -3.98 -0.73
CA PRO A 13 -5.13 -4.19 -0.10
C PRO A 13 -5.18 -5.40 0.83
N LEU A 14 -4.47 -6.50 0.49
CA LEU A 14 -4.37 -7.64 1.40
C LEU A 14 -3.59 -7.31 2.68
N MET A 15 -2.52 -6.52 2.57
CA MET A 15 -1.80 -6.05 3.76
C MET A 15 -2.71 -5.21 4.66
N LEU A 16 -3.54 -4.34 4.09
CA LEU A 16 -4.56 -3.60 4.85
C LEU A 16 -5.58 -4.53 5.50
N SER A 17 -6.09 -5.52 4.76
CA SER A 17 -7.03 -6.51 5.29
C SER A 17 -6.43 -7.29 6.47
N SER A 18 -5.15 -7.65 6.39
CA SER A 18 -4.43 -8.30 7.49
C SER A 18 -4.18 -7.38 8.70
N ALA A 19 -3.97 -6.08 8.48
CA ALA A 19 -3.83 -5.10 9.55
C ALA A 19 -5.15 -4.89 10.30
N VAL A 20 -6.27 -4.88 9.57
CA VAL A 20 -7.62 -4.78 10.14
C VAL A 20 -8.00 -6.05 10.90
N ASP A 21 -7.71 -7.23 10.35
CA ASP A 21 -7.88 -8.51 11.04
C ASP A 21 -7.16 -8.50 12.40
N LEU A 22 -5.90 -8.05 12.41
CA LEU A 22 -5.14 -7.92 13.64
C LEU A 22 -5.78 -6.94 14.65
N LEU A 23 -6.23 -5.78 14.19
CA LEU A 23 -6.91 -4.80 15.04
C LEU A 23 -8.20 -5.39 15.64
N PHE A 24 -8.94 -6.18 14.85
CA PHE A 24 -10.16 -6.82 15.29
C PHE A 24 -9.90 -7.90 16.37
N VAL A 25 -8.84 -8.70 16.22
CA VAL A 25 -8.37 -9.65 17.25
C VAL A 25 -8.05 -8.93 18.57
N LEU A 26 -7.36 -7.79 18.50
CA LEU A 26 -6.92 -7.03 19.68
C LEU A 26 -8.07 -6.33 20.41
N THR A 27 -9.10 -5.92 19.67
CA THR A 27 -10.25 -5.21 20.24
C THR A 27 -11.30 -6.17 20.80
N CYS A 28 -11.56 -7.31 20.15
CA CYS A 28 -12.62 -8.25 20.52
C CYS A 28 -12.20 -9.73 20.37
N PRO A 29 -11.30 -10.25 21.22
CA PRO A 29 -10.75 -11.60 21.07
C PRO A 29 -11.79 -12.72 21.18
N ILE A 30 -12.81 -12.55 22.04
CA ILE A 30 -13.85 -13.57 22.27
C ILE A 30 -14.76 -13.69 21.05
N ARG A 31 -15.17 -12.55 20.45
CA ARG A 31 -15.98 -12.55 19.22
C ARG A 31 -15.21 -13.09 18.03
N TYR A 32 -13.92 -12.75 17.93
CA TYR A 32 -13.05 -13.28 16.88
C TYR A 32 -13.03 -14.82 16.87
N ARG A 33 -12.91 -15.43 18.05
CA ARG A 33 -12.90 -16.90 18.19
C ARG A 33 -14.24 -17.57 17.88
N ALA A 34 -15.35 -16.85 18.05
CA ALA A 34 -16.69 -17.35 17.77
C ALA A 34 -17.05 -17.30 16.26
N ILE A 35 -16.31 -16.52 15.46
CA ILE A 35 -16.56 -16.37 14.03
C ILE A 35 -15.94 -17.55 13.27
N ARG A 36 -16.67 -18.05 12.26
CA ARG A 36 -16.16 -19.09 11.36
C ARG A 36 -15.10 -18.50 10.43
N THR A 37 -13.92 -19.11 10.41
CA THR A 37 -12.73 -18.58 9.74
C THR A 37 -12.89 -18.44 8.22
N LEU A 38 -13.35 -19.48 7.53
CA LEU A 38 -13.44 -19.48 6.06
C LEU A 38 -14.30 -18.33 5.48
N PRO A 39 -15.58 -18.16 5.85
CA PRO A 39 -16.40 -17.09 5.28
C PRO A 39 -15.89 -15.70 5.64
N TYR A 40 -15.27 -15.56 6.81
CA TYR A 40 -14.67 -14.32 7.26
C TYR A 40 -13.44 -13.93 6.42
N VAL A 41 -12.50 -14.86 6.22
CA VAL A 41 -11.29 -14.64 5.42
C VAL A 41 -11.65 -14.39 3.96
N THR A 42 -12.62 -15.12 3.39
CA THR A 42 -13.10 -14.84 2.03
C THR A 42 -13.70 -13.44 1.93
N GLY A 43 -14.45 -13.00 2.95
CA GLY A 43 -14.98 -11.63 3.05
C GLY A 43 -13.90 -10.56 3.02
N LEU A 44 -12.78 -10.80 3.72
CA LEU A 44 -11.63 -9.89 3.74
C LEU A 44 -10.85 -9.87 2.42
N CYS A 45 -10.79 -10.98 1.68
CA CYS A 45 -10.08 -11.04 0.41
C CYS A 45 -10.87 -10.43 -0.76
N ILE A 46 -12.21 -10.38 -0.68
CA ILE A 46 -13.06 -9.85 -1.75
C ILE A 46 -12.72 -8.39 -2.13
N PRO A 47 -12.58 -7.43 -1.19
CA PRO A 47 -12.20 -6.05 -1.51
C PRO A 47 -10.86 -5.94 -2.25
N ALA A 48 -9.88 -6.75 -1.86
CA ALA A 48 -8.59 -6.80 -2.53
C ALA A 48 -8.72 -7.34 -3.97
N GLY A 49 -9.52 -8.39 -4.16
CA GLY A 49 -9.82 -8.95 -5.47
C GLY A 49 -10.52 -7.94 -6.39
N ILE A 50 -11.54 -7.25 -5.88
CA ILE A 50 -12.27 -6.22 -6.63
C ILE A 50 -11.33 -5.10 -7.08
N TYR A 51 -10.48 -4.59 -6.18
CA TYR A 51 -9.50 -3.56 -6.52
C TYR A 51 -8.56 -4.00 -7.66
N SER A 52 -7.99 -5.20 -7.57
CA SER A 52 -7.10 -5.72 -8.61
C SER A 52 -7.81 -5.91 -9.95
N LEU A 53 -9.07 -6.36 -9.94
CA LEU A 53 -9.87 -6.49 -11.15
C LEU A 53 -10.13 -5.13 -11.81
N VAL A 54 -10.43 -4.09 -11.01
CA VAL A 54 -10.62 -2.72 -11.52
C VAL A 54 -9.35 -2.21 -12.20
N VAL A 55 -8.18 -2.38 -11.59
CA VAL A 55 -6.89 -1.97 -12.17
C VAL A 55 -6.62 -2.68 -13.49
N ILE A 56 -6.91 -3.98 -13.56
CA ILE A 56 -6.74 -4.77 -14.79
C ILE A 56 -7.68 -4.23 -15.86
N VAL A 57 -8.99 -4.16 -15.60
CA VAL A 57 -9.97 -3.69 -16.59
C VAL A 57 -9.62 -2.28 -17.08
N PHE A 58 -9.23 -1.39 -16.18
CA PHE A 58 -8.80 -0.04 -16.56
C PHE A 58 -7.52 -0.03 -17.40
N GLY A 59 -6.55 -0.89 -17.07
CA GLY A 59 -5.33 -1.10 -17.84
C GLY A 59 -5.58 -1.68 -19.24
N TRP A 60 -6.57 -2.56 -19.37
CA TRP A 60 -6.99 -3.12 -20.67
C TRP A 60 -7.66 -2.07 -21.56
N ILE A 61 -8.52 -1.22 -21.01
CA ILE A 61 -9.19 -0.14 -21.77
C ILE A 61 -8.18 0.88 -22.29
N MET A 62 -7.12 1.15 -21.52
CA MET A 62 -6.10 2.16 -21.82
C MET A 62 -4.85 1.57 -22.48
N VAL A 63 -4.88 0.32 -22.94
CA VAL A 63 -3.73 -0.31 -23.59
C VAL A 63 -3.56 0.28 -24.99
N ASN A 64 -2.34 0.72 -25.31
CA ASN A 64 -1.98 1.24 -26.62
C ASN A 64 -0.85 0.37 -27.20
N ASP A 65 -0.74 0.33 -28.53
CA ASP A 65 0.28 -0.45 -29.26
C ASP A 65 1.66 0.24 -29.33
N ASP A 66 1.93 1.17 -28.41
CA ASP A 66 3.20 1.89 -28.34
C ASP A 66 4.34 0.97 -27.88
N LEU A 67 5.56 1.27 -28.33
CA LEU A 67 6.75 0.55 -27.88
C LEU A 67 6.93 0.71 -26.37
N LEU A 68 6.94 -0.40 -25.64
CA LEU A 68 7.19 -0.38 -24.20
C LEU A 68 8.64 0.04 -23.92
N GLU A 69 8.79 1.15 -23.20
CA GLU A 69 10.09 1.63 -22.73
C GLU A 69 10.61 0.80 -21.54
N PHE A 70 9.73 0.06 -20.85
CA PHE A 70 10.05 -0.71 -19.64
C PHE A 70 9.62 -2.17 -19.72
N CYS A 71 10.43 -3.07 -19.17
CA CYS A 71 10.12 -4.51 -19.04
C CYS A 71 9.22 -4.85 -17.83
N ASN A 72 8.90 -3.89 -16.96
CA ASN A 72 7.96 -4.08 -15.86
C ASN A 72 6.53 -3.80 -16.36
N PRO A 73 5.64 -4.80 -16.43
CA PRO A 73 4.30 -4.62 -17.00
C PRO A 73 3.45 -3.57 -16.30
N LEU A 74 3.67 -3.32 -15.00
CA LEU A 74 2.93 -2.31 -14.25
C LEU A 74 3.38 -0.89 -14.60
N VAL A 75 4.70 -0.70 -14.68
CA VAL A 75 5.33 0.61 -14.96
C VAL A 75 5.25 0.96 -16.44
N GLY A 76 5.22 -0.05 -17.31
CA GLY A 76 4.96 0.11 -18.73
C GLY A 76 3.47 0.28 -19.10
N THR A 77 2.56 0.36 -18.12
CA THR A 77 1.16 0.72 -18.42
C THR A 77 1.02 2.20 -18.78
N HIS A 78 -0.08 2.56 -19.44
CA HIS A 78 -0.40 3.93 -19.78
C HIS A 78 -0.28 4.88 -18.56
N PRO A 79 0.32 6.08 -18.70
CA PRO A 79 0.67 6.95 -17.58
C PRO A 79 -0.51 7.35 -16.69
N LEU A 80 -1.74 7.37 -17.23
CA LEU A 80 -2.96 7.60 -16.43
C LEU A 80 -3.25 6.44 -15.47
N VAL A 81 -3.17 5.20 -15.97
CA VAL A 81 -3.39 3.98 -15.17
C VAL A 81 -2.32 3.88 -14.08
N LEU A 82 -1.06 4.10 -14.44
CA LEU A 82 0.06 4.09 -13.50
C LEU A 82 -0.11 5.16 -12.41
N SER A 83 -0.47 6.40 -12.77
CA SER A 83 -0.66 7.48 -11.80
C SER A 83 -1.78 7.16 -10.80
N TRP A 84 -2.88 6.61 -11.30
CA TRP A 84 -4.02 6.22 -10.48
C TRP A 84 -3.66 5.05 -9.55
N TRP A 85 -2.95 4.05 -10.07
CA TRP A 85 -2.44 2.93 -9.29
C TRP A 85 -1.48 3.39 -8.18
N ILE A 86 -0.51 4.26 -8.48
CA ILE A 86 0.44 4.81 -7.50
C ILE A 86 -0.32 5.59 -6.41
N MET A 87 -1.24 6.47 -6.78
CA MET A 87 -1.99 7.29 -5.84
C MET A 87 -2.83 6.43 -4.89
N THR A 88 -3.54 5.42 -5.42
CA THR A 88 -4.34 4.50 -4.60
C THR A 88 -3.48 3.61 -3.70
N ASN A 89 -2.33 3.13 -4.19
CA ASN A 89 -1.39 2.36 -3.36
C ASN A 89 -0.83 3.19 -2.21
N ILE A 90 -0.49 4.46 -2.46
CA ILE A 90 0.01 5.34 -1.39
C ILE A 90 -1.09 5.59 -0.35
N ALA A 91 -2.32 5.84 -0.79
CA ALA A 91 -3.46 5.99 0.12
C ALA A 91 -3.66 4.72 0.99
N ILE A 92 -3.63 3.53 0.38
CA ILE A 92 -3.72 2.25 1.11
C ILE A 92 -2.57 2.10 2.11
N ASN A 93 -1.34 2.42 1.72
CA ASN A 93 -0.18 2.37 2.62
C ASN A 93 -0.32 3.32 3.82
N ILE A 94 -0.91 4.50 3.64
CA ILE A 94 -1.22 5.41 4.76
C ILE A 94 -2.29 4.78 5.68
N CYS A 95 -3.34 4.18 5.13
CA CYS A 95 -4.36 3.48 5.92
C CYS A 95 -3.77 2.30 6.72
N ILE A 96 -2.85 1.53 6.12
CA ILE A 96 -2.13 0.44 6.79
C ILE A 96 -1.37 1.00 8.00
N LEU A 97 -0.63 2.09 7.80
CA LEU A 97 0.14 2.73 8.87
C LEU A 97 -0.78 3.15 10.03
N ILE A 98 -1.87 3.86 9.73
CA ILE A 98 -2.84 4.30 10.74
C ILE A 98 -3.40 3.10 11.52
N THR A 99 -3.79 2.03 10.82
CA THR A 99 -4.35 0.82 11.44
C THR A 99 -3.35 0.16 12.38
N TYR A 100 -2.09 0.04 11.99
CA TYR A 100 -1.04 -0.51 12.85
C TYR A 100 -0.71 0.39 14.05
N MET A 101 -0.73 1.72 13.88
CA MET A 101 -0.53 2.65 14.99
C MET A 101 -1.64 2.52 16.04
N ILE A 102 -2.89 2.35 15.61
CA ILE A 102 -4.03 2.09 16.51
C ILE A 102 -3.85 0.74 17.21
N ALA A 103 -3.49 -0.32 16.48
CA ALA A 103 -3.25 -1.64 17.05
C ALA A 103 -2.17 -1.61 18.15
N LEU A 104 -1.08 -0.89 17.92
CA LEU A 104 -0.02 -0.66 18.92
C LEU A 104 -0.51 0.16 20.12
N ALA A 105 -1.30 1.20 19.89
CA ALA A 105 -1.88 2.01 20.97
C ALA A 105 -2.82 1.17 21.86
N VAL A 106 -3.66 0.33 21.25
CA VAL A 106 -4.54 -0.60 21.98
C VAL A 106 -3.71 -1.59 22.81
N LEU A 107 -2.68 -2.21 22.21
CA LEU A 107 -1.76 -3.11 22.92
C LEU A 107 -1.08 -2.44 24.12
N LYS A 108 -0.60 -1.20 23.95
CA LYS A 108 0.03 -0.43 25.02
C LYS A 108 -0.97 -0.07 26.13
N SER A 109 -2.18 0.32 25.76
CA SER A 109 -3.24 0.69 26.71
C SER A 109 -3.72 -0.48 27.57
N LYS A 110 -3.69 -1.70 27.02
CA LYS A 110 -4.12 -2.90 27.74
C LYS A 110 -3.12 -3.35 28.80
N ALA A 111 -1.90 -2.79 28.86
CA ALA A 111 -0.82 -3.19 29.79
C ALA A 111 -0.49 -4.70 29.82
N VAL A 112 -1.04 -5.49 28.88
CA VAL A 112 -0.80 -6.93 28.72
C VAL A 112 0.26 -7.12 27.64
N TYR A 113 1.42 -6.51 27.83
CA TYR A 113 2.55 -6.66 26.90
C TYR A 113 3.18 -8.06 26.99
N SER A 114 3.14 -8.66 28.19
CA SER A 114 3.76 -9.95 28.49
C SER A 114 3.06 -11.15 27.83
N GLU A 115 1.73 -11.12 27.71
CA GLU A 115 0.94 -12.28 27.26
C GLU A 115 0.86 -12.40 25.73
N TYR A 116 1.01 -11.30 24.98
CA TYR A 116 0.83 -11.25 23.52
C TYR A 116 2.16 -11.25 22.72
N HIS A 117 3.21 -11.89 23.24
CA HIS A 117 4.57 -11.84 22.69
C HIS A 117 4.67 -12.22 21.19
N GLY A 118 3.85 -13.17 20.71
CA GLY A 118 3.80 -13.58 19.30
C GLY A 118 3.18 -12.53 18.36
N VAL A 119 2.16 -11.80 18.83
CA VAL A 119 1.52 -10.70 18.08
C VAL A 119 2.44 -9.47 18.06
N THR A 120 3.05 -9.18 19.21
CA THR A 120 4.06 -8.12 19.33
C THR A 120 5.24 -8.37 18.39
N ARG A 121 5.68 -9.61 18.17
CA ARG A 121 6.78 -9.93 17.23
C ARG A 121 6.44 -9.63 15.77
N ARG A 122 5.19 -9.87 15.34
CA ARG A 122 4.74 -9.56 13.98
C ARG A 122 4.62 -8.05 13.76
N LEU A 123 4.09 -7.35 14.75
CA LEU A 123 3.98 -5.89 14.77
C LEU A 123 5.34 -5.20 14.91
N SER A 124 6.26 -5.76 15.68
CA SER A 124 7.57 -5.19 15.89
C SER A 124 8.43 -5.29 14.64
N ASN A 125 8.30 -6.33 13.81
CA ASN A 125 8.95 -6.35 12.50
C ASN A 125 8.45 -5.21 11.60
N TYR A 126 7.14 -4.98 11.52
CA TYR A 126 6.58 -3.87 10.75
C TYR A 126 7.00 -2.50 11.34
N TYR A 127 6.89 -2.34 12.66
CA TYR A 127 7.32 -1.14 13.37
C TYR A 127 8.84 -0.90 13.22
N VAL A 128 9.68 -1.93 13.26
CA VAL A 128 11.13 -1.81 13.05
C VAL A 128 11.41 -1.48 11.58
N CYS A 129 10.77 -2.14 10.62
CA CYS A 129 10.92 -1.80 9.21
C CYS A 129 10.46 -0.38 8.89
N PHE A 130 9.37 0.12 9.50
CA PHE A 130 8.87 1.46 9.21
C PHE A 130 9.50 2.57 10.07
N TRP A 131 9.72 2.35 11.37
CA TRP A 131 10.19 3.35 12.32
C TRP A 131 11.69 3.25 12.63
N ARG A 132 12.29 2.06 12.63
CA ARG A 132 13.74 1.88 12.90
C ARG A 132 14.57 1.99 11.61
N SER A 133 14.16 1.34 10.52
CA SER A 133 14.88 1.41 9.25
C SER A 133 14.72 2.80 8.62
N SER A 134 15.84 3.46 8.37
CA SER A 134 15.89 4.72 7.63
C SER A 134 15.49 4.53 6.17
N ASP A 135 15.73 3.35 5.60
CA ASP A 135 15.61 3.10 4.16
C ASP A 135 14.16 3.06 3.70
N TYR A 136 13.29 2.41 4.47
CA TYR A 136 11.85 2.41 4.20
C TYR A 136 11.22 3.80 4.35
N ARG A 137 11.68 4.59 5.33
CA ARG A 137 11.25 5.98 5.47
C ARG A 137 11.73 6.84 4.31
N ARG A 138 12.92 6.55 3.78
CA ARG A 138 13.48 7.23 2.62
C ARG A 138 12.67 6.91 1.37
N ALA A 139 12.38 5.64 1.12
CA ALA A 139 11.53 5.18 0.01
C ALA A 139 10.12 5.77 0.09
N PHE A 140 9.49 5.79 1.28
CA PHE A 140 8.18 6.45 1.47
C PHE A 140 8.25 7.96 1.22
N LYS A 141 9.27 8.65 1.74
CA LYS A 141 9.49 10.08 1.48
C LYS A 141 9.76 10.36 0.01
N GLU A 142 10.47 9.47 -0.69
CA GLU A 142 10.71 9.57 -2.13
C GLU A 142 9.40 9.42 -2.91
N GLN A 143 8.58 8.42 -2.58
CA GLN A 143 7.25 8.25 -3.17
C GLN A 143 6.34 9.46 -2.92
N LEU A 144 6.38 10.05 -1.72
CA LEU A 144 5.63 11.25 -1.39
C LEU A 144 6.16 12.51 -2.10
N ASN A 145 7.48 12.66 -2.22
CA ASN A 145 8.10 13.76 -2.95
C ASN A 145 7.79 13.69 -4.45
N ILE A 146 7.74 12.50 -5.04
CA ILE A 146 7.32 12.31 -6.44
C ILE A 146 5.86 12.77 -6.62
N LEU A 147 4.96 12.46 -5.69
CA LEU A 147 3.58 12.96 -5.72
C LEU A 147 3.48 14.48 -5.59
N LEU A 148 4.23 15.08 -4.66
CA LEU A 148 4.27 16.54 -4.50
C LEU A 148 4.80 17.22 -5.76
N CYS A 149 5.84 16.66 -6.36
CA CYS A 149 6.39 17.15 -7.62
C CYS A 149 5.39 17.02 -8.77
N LYS A 150 4.66 15.91 -8.87
CA LYS A 150 3.63 15.70 -9.90
C LYS A 150 2.42 16.62 -9.71
N ARG A 151 2.02 16.91 -8.46
CA ARG A 151 0.99 17.90 -8.14
C ARG A 151 1.42 19.32 -8.52
N VAL A 152 2.67 19.70 -8.23
CA VAL A 152 3.24 21.02 -8.61
C VAL A 152 3.33 21.19 -10.14
N LEU A 153 3.68 20.13 -10.87
CA LEU A 153 3.71 20.16 -12.34
C LEU A 153 2.31 20.34 -12.97
N LEU A 154 1.25 19.88 -12.31
CA LEU A 154 -0.13 20.07 -12.77
C LEU A 154 -0.71 21.45 -12.42
N ASP A 155 -0.11 22.17 -11.47
CA ASP A 155 -0.58 23.48 -10.98
C ASP A 155 0.04 24.67 -11.75
N GLY A 156 0.67 24.41 -12.91
CA GLY A 156 1.07 25.44 -13.88
C GLY A 156 2.07 26.51 -13.41
N THR A 157 2.62 26.40 -12.20
CA THR A 157 3.48 27.45 -11.64
C THR A 157 4.95 27.02 -11.76
N GLN A 158 5.58 27.39 -12.89
CA GLN A 158 7.02 27.23 -13.14
C GLN A 158 7.86 27.89 -12.01
N PRO A 159 8.83 27.16 -11.45
CA PRO A 159 10.20 27.59 -11.64
C PRO A 159 11.12 26.42 -12.03
N ASN A 160 11.89 26.67 -13.10
CA ASN A 160 12.82 25.81 -13.83
C ASN A 160 13.87 25.01 -13.00
N GLN A 161 13.89 25.13 -11.67
CA GLN A 161 14.83 24.44 -10.79
C GLN A 161 14.32 23.08 -10.29
N TYR A 162 12.99 22.85 -10.23
CA TYR A 162 12.41 21.60 -9.73
C TYR A 162 12.23 20.52 -10.82
N GLN A 163 12.12 20.95 -12.09
CA GLN A 163 11.95 20.05 -13.23
C GLN A 163 13.16 19.12 -13.45
N SER A 164 14.38 19.62 -13.20
CA SER A 164 15.63 18.84 -13.33
C SER A 164 15.83 17.80 -12.21
N VAL A 165 15.26 18.05 -11.03
CA VAL A 165 15.32 17.15 -9.87
C VAL A 165 14.33 15.99 -9.99
N CYS A 166 13.18 16.23 -10.64
CA CYS A 166 12.19 15.19 -10.90
C CYS A 166 12.60 14.28 -12.07
N ASN A 167 13.18 14.83 -13.14
CA ASN A 167 13.58 14.04 -14.30
C ASN A 167 14.79 13.11 -14.01
N ARG A 168 15.70 13.51 -13.12
CA ARG A 168 16.86 12.67 -12.70
C ARG A 168 16.46 11.48 -11.81
N ARG A 169 15.27 11.50 -11.20
CA ARG A 169 14.83 10.50 -10.21
C ARG A 169 13.91 9.41 -10.75
N GLN A 170 13.53 9.46 -12.03
CA GLN A 170 12.76 8.38 -12.68
C GLN A 170 13.66 7.32 -13.38
N LEU A 171 14.99 7.50 -13.35
CA LEU A 171 15.99 6.64 -14.00
C LEU A 171 16.75 5.70 -13.03
N ILE A 172 16.30 5.59 -11.78
CA ILE A 172 16.84 4.65 -10.78
C ILE A 172 15.70 3.76 -10.28
#